data_AF-A0A4Q6AWG1-F1
#
_entry.id   AF-A0A4Q6AWG1-F1
#
_cell.length_a   1.000
_cell.length_b   1.000
_cell.length_c   1.000
_cell.angle_alpha   90.00
_cell.angle_beta   90.00
_cell.angle_gamma   90.00
#
_symmetry.space_group_name_H-M   'P 1'
#
loop_
_entity.id
_entity.type
_entity.pdbx_description
1 polymer ?
#
loop_
_entity_poly.entity_id
_entity_poly.type
_entity_poly.pdbx_seq_one_letter_code
_entity_poly.pdbx_strand_id
1 'polypeptide(L)'
;MRNSMIEIVPYSSSWPADFERLKAVYMQRLPSTVKAIEHVGSTAVPGLDAKPVLDIDIVVEDAGEIPGIINRLSELGYIHVGDRGIPGREAFEQLKETGPFGLDQQSWPRHNLYLCINGSASLRNHLLVREALRTDEGLRSKYAALKHQLAEAAGGDINAYVEGKSSFLTGILLQQGFAENELEVIIEQNRASDRYSPGRNIEQASPVDYVEVTAVWEASVRATHPFLKEEDLMFYKKLMLDQFLQSVDLHCVRDGLRIAGFIGTGPESIEMLFVHPDYMGRGIGKQLVLFAVSDKHVCQVDVNEQNGQAIAFYQKMGFRTVNRSEVDGMGKPYPILHLQLRPQV
;
A
#
# COMPACT_ATOMS: atom_id res chain seq x y z
N MET A 1 -14.98 13.33 -2.37
CA MET A 1 -13.61 13.87 -2.49
C MET A 1 -13.34 14.82 -1.33
N ARG A 2 -12.35 14.54 -0.48
CA ARG A 2 -11.68 15.57 0.34
C ARG A 2 -10.18 15.41 0.06
N ASN A 3 -9.64 16.24 -0.83
CA ASN A 3 -8.18 16.39 -0.94
C ASN A 3 -7.72 17.01 0.38
N SER A 4 -7.05 16.22 1.22
CA SER A 4 -6.43 16.73 2.44
C SER A 4 -5.29 17.66 2.03
N MET A 5 -5.24 18.86 2.60
CA MET A 5 -4.15 19.81 2.33
C MET A 5 -2.78 19.19 2.67
N ILE A 6 -1.76 19.54 1.87
CA ILE A 6 -0.37 19.15 2.14
C ILE A 6 0.16 20.12 3.19
N GLU A 7 0.12 19.71 4.46
CA GLU A 7 0.60 20.52 5.56
C GLU A 7 2.11 20.39 5.74
N ILE A 8 2.81 21.53 5.63
CA ILE A 8 4.24 21.66 5.94
C ILE A 8 4.35 22.45 7.24
N VAL A 9 4.94 21.83 8.26
CA VAL A 9 5.08 22.43 9.59
C VAL A 9 6.54 22.81 9.87
N PRO A 10 6.79 23.76 10.79
CA PRO A 10 8.13 24.04 11.29
C PRO A 10 8.82 22.78 11.80
N TYR A 11 10.15 22.74 11.67
CA TYR A 11 10.94 21.62 12.19
C TYR A 11 10.62 21.35 13.67
N SER A 12 10.31 20.09 14.00
CA SER A 12 10.11 19.66 15.40
C SER A 12 11.37 18.98 15.95
N SER A 13 11.83 19.45 17.11
CA SER A 13 12.90 18.78 17.86
C SER A 13 12.48 17.43 18.45
N SER A 14 11.19 17.06 18.37
CA SER A 14 10.73 15.72 18.77
C SER A 14 11.08 14.64 17.74
N TRP A 15 11.21 14.99 16.45
CA TRP A 15 11.38 14.00 15.37
C TRP A 15 12.58 13.07 15.55
N PRO A 16 13.77 13.55 15.98
CA PRO A 16 14.89 12.65 16.26
C PRO A 16 14.59 11.70 17.44
N ALA A 17 13.95 12.18 18.50
CA ALA A 17 13.59 11.34 19.65
C ALA A 17 12.52 10.30 19.27
N ASP A 18 11.55 10.70 18.44
CA ASP A 18 10.51 9.83 17.90
C ASP A 18 11.11 8.71 17.02
N PHE A 19 12.09 9.06 16.19
CA PHE A 19 12.85 8.08 15.43
C PHE A 19 13.63 7.11 16.34
N GLU A 20 14.35 7.60 17.35
CA GLU A 20 15.12 6.73 18.24
C GLU A 20 14.23 5.74 19.01
N ARG A 21 13.01 6.14 19.39
CA ARG A 21 12.03 5.22 19.98
C ARG A 21 11.62 4.10 19.01
N LEU A 22 11.32 4.44 17.75
CA LEU A 22 10.99 3.44 16.72
C LEU A 22 12.18 2.52 16.43
N LYS A 23 13.38 3.08 16.31
CA LYS A 23 14.62 2.35 16.09
C LYS A 23 14.87 1.32 17.20
N ALA A 24 14.66 1.69 18.46
CA ALA A 24 14.80 0.76 19.58
C ALA A 24 13.86 -0.45 19.47
N VAL A 25 12.61 -0.25 19.03
CA VAL A 25 11.65 -1.33 18.77
C VAL A 25 12.15 -2.26 17.68
N TYR A 26 12.58 -1.71 16.56
CA TYR A 26 13.10 -2.50 15.44
C TYR A 26 14.35 -3.28 15.84
N MET A 27 15.30 -2.66 16.54
CA MET A 27 16.51 -3.34 17.01
C MET A 27 16.21 -4.50 17.98
N GLN A 28 15.12 -4.42 18.75
CA GLN A 28 14.71 -5.51 19.65
C GLN A 28 14.06 -6.68 18.91
N ARG A 29 13.39 -6.41 17.79
CA ARG A 29 12.48 -7.37 17.12
C ARG A 29 13.05 -7.97 15.84
N LEU A 30 13.95 -7.25 15.18
CA LEU A 30 14.61 -7.66 13.95
C LEU A 30 15.90 -8.44 14.25
N PRO A 31 16.36 -9.29 13.32
CA PRO A 31 17.61 -10.03 13.51
C PRO A 31 18.80 -9.08 13.59
N SER A 32 19.85 -9.50 14.31
CA SER A 32 21.12 -8.76 14.44
C SER A 32 21.88 -8.60 13.12
N THR A 33 21.41 -9.23 12.04
CA THR A 33 21.96 -9.07 10.69
C THR A 33 21.49 -7.79 9.99
N VAL A 34 20.46 -7.11 10.51
CA VAL A 34 20.13 -5.74 10.10
C VAL A 34 21.35 -4.86 10.32
N LYS A 35 21.89 -4.32 9.23
CA LYS A 35 23.11 -3.53 9.21
C LYS A 35 22.91 -2.17 9.87
N ALA A 36 21.81 -1.51 9.54
CA ALA A 36 21.50 -0.17 10.01
C ALA A 36 20.00 0.09 9.99
N ILE A 37 19.59 1.07 10.79
CA ILE A 37 18.25 1.67 10.74
C ILE A 37 18.49 3.18 10.70
N GLU A 38 18.06 3.79 9.61
CA GLU A 38 18.39 5.17 9.24
C GLU A 38 17.16 6.07 9.29
N HIS A 39 17.30 7.24 9.92
CA HIS A 39 16.32 8.32 9.80
C HIS A 39 16.62 9.09 8.53
N VAL A 40 15.69 9.08 7.58
CA VAL A 40 15.86 9.72 6.28
C VAL A 40 14.74 10.73 6.02
N GLY A 41 14.73 11.32 4.82
CA GLY A 41 13.74 12.32 4.45
C GLY A 41 13.92 13.67 5.16
N SER A 42 12.92 14.55 5.04
CA SER A 42 13.03 15.93 5.53
C SER A 42 13.07 16.02 7.06
N THR A 43 12.36 15.12 7.76
CA THR A 43 12.29 15.14 9.24
C THR A 43 13.62 14.77 9.90
N ALA A 44 14.54 14.14 9.14
CA ALA A 44 15.90 13.84 9.58
C ALA A 44 16.86 15.02 9.50
N VAL A 45 16.45 16.18 8.94
CA VAL A 45 17.31 17.35 8.75
C VAL A 45 16.95 18.43 9.77
N PRO A 46 17.79 18.70 10.79
CA PRO A 46 17.54 19.76 11.76
C PRO A 46 17.31 21.12 11.11
N GLY A 47 16.24 21.80 11.55
CA GLY A 47 15.85 23.12 11.05
C GLY A 47 15.13 23.12 9.69
N LEU A 48 14.80 21.95 9.12
CA LEU A 48 14.05 21.86 7.87
C LEU A 48 12.56 21.62 8.13
N ASP A 49 11.72 22.59 7.78
CA ASP A 49 10.26 22.45 7.76
C ASP A 49 9.84 21.24 6.93
N ALA A 50 8.84 20.48 7.36
CA ALA A 50 8.47 19.24 6.69
C ALA A 50 7.00 18.87 6.92
N LYS A 51 6.50 17.92 6.10
CA LYS A 51 5.30 17.16 6.48
C LYS A 51 5.64 16.34 7.73
N PRO A 52 4.78 16.29 8.76
CA PRO A 52 5.07 15.59 10.02
C PRO A 52 4.92 14.07 9.87
N VAL A 53 5.73 13.47 8.99
CA VAL A 53 5.82 12.03 8.71
C VAL A 53 7.30 11.68 8.68
N LEU A 54 7.73 10.74 9.53
CA LEU A 54 9.11 10.25 9.50
C LEU A 54 9.32 9.34 8.29
N ASP A 55 10.55 9.28 7.77
CA ASP A 55 10.93 8.28 6.76
C ASP A 55 12.06 7.43 7.37
N ILE A 56 11.91 6.10 7.32
CA ILE A 56 12.81 5.16 7.98
C ILE A 56 13.25 4.08 6.98
N ASP A 57 14.56 3.91 6.84
CA ASP A 57 15.16 2.82 6.06
C ASP A 57 15.79 1.79 7.00
N ILE A 58 15.30 0.55 6.96
CA ILE A 58 15.98 -0.62 7.52
C ILE A 58 16.93 -1.16 6.46
N VAL A 59 18.20 -1.36 6.79
CA VAL A 59 19.24 -1.72 5.82
C VAL A 59 19.74 -3.14 6.06
N VAL A 60 19.80 -3.93 4.99
CA VAL A 60 20.34 -5.31 4.99
C VAL A 60 21.42 -5.45 3.93
N GLU A 61 22.35 -6.39 4.13
CA GLU A 61 23.38 -6.70 3.13
C GLU A 61 22.88 -7.69 2.08
N ASP A 62 22.13 -8.71 2.51
CA ASP A 62 21.72 -9.82 1.66
C ASP A 62 20.19 -9.81 1.40
N ALA A 63 19.82 -9.88 0.13
CA ALA A 63 18.43 -9.99 -0.30
C ALA A 63 17.75 -11.27 0.23
N GLY A 64 18.51 -12.33 0.55
CA GLY A 64 18.01 -13.55 1.17
C GLY A 64 17.37 -13.34 2.56
N GLU A 65 17.68 -12.23 3.24
CA GLU A 65 17.15 -11.90 4.56
C GLU A 65 15.78 -11.22 4.50
N ILE A 66 15.43 -10.65 3.33
CA ILE A 66 14.23 -9.85 3.11
C ILE A 66 12.95 -10.59 3.56
N PRO A 67 12.70 -11.86 3.14
CA PRO A 67 11.47 -12.56 3.54
C PRO A 67 11.34 -12.74 5.06
N GLY A 68 12.46 -12.99 5.76
CA GLY A 68 12.47 -13.15 7.21
C GLY A 68 12.16 -11.84 7.95
N ILE A 69 12.68 -10.72 7.44
CA ILE A 69 12.43 -9.39 8.01
C ILE A 69 11.01 -8.92 7.71
N ILE A 70 10.49 -9.18 6.51
CA ILE A 70 9.08 -8.90 6.17
C ILE A 70 8.15 -9.58 7.18
N ASN A 71 8.37 -10.87 7.47
CA ASN A 71 7.54 -11.60 8.43
C ASN A 71 7.57 -10.96 9.83
N ARG A 72 8.76 -10.58 10.33
CA ARG A 72 8.91 -9.91 11.64
C ARG A 72 8.26 -8.53 11.67
N LEU A 73 8.35 -7.76 10.58
CA LEU A 73 7.67 -6.47 10.46
C LEU A 73 6.14 -6.65 10.41
N SER A 74 5.64 -7.72 9.80
CA SER A 74 4.21 -8.03 9.83
C SER A 74 3.69 -8.39 11.23
N GLU A 75 4.49 -9.04 12.07
CA GLU A 75 4.17 -9.24 13.50
C GLU A 75 4.07 -7.90 14.26
N LEU A 76 4.79 -6.88 13.79
CA LEU A 76 4.71 -5.50 14.31
C LEU A 76 3.59 -4.68 13.67
N GLY A 77 2.78 -5.25 12.78
CA GLY A 77 1.66 -4.54 12.17
C GLY A 77 1.96 -3.84 10.83
N TYR A 78 3.13 -4.08 10.27
CA TYR A 78 3.49 -3.57 8.95
C TYR A 78 3.03 -4.50 7.83
N ILE A 79 2.43 -3.89 6.83
CA ILE A 79 1.94 -4.55 5.64
C ILE A 79 2.99 -4.36 4.55
N HIS A 80 3.67 -5.43 4.16
CA HIS A 80 4.54 -5.38 2.98
C HIS A 80 3.72 -5.16 1.70
N VAL A 81 4.14 -4.21 0.86
CA VAL A 81 3.46 -3.81 -0.37
C VAL A 81 4.37 -3.88 -1.61
N GLY A 82 5.42 -4.71 -1.53
CA GLY A 82 6.40 -4.88 -2.60
C GLY A 82 7.34 -3.70 -2.74
N ASP A 83 8.08 -3.67 -3.85
CA ASP A 83 9.09 -2.67 -4.14
C ASP A 83 8.53 -1.36 -4.72
N ARG A 84 7.24 -1.38 -5.11
CA ARG A 84 6.53 -0.32 -5.82
C ARG A 84 7.30 0.19 -7.05
N GLY A 85 7.99 -0.70 -7.75
CA GLY A 85 8.78 -0.37 -8.93
C GLY A 85 10.13 0.30 -8.63
N ILE A 86 10.62 0.22 -7.39
CA ILE A 86 11.94 0.73 -7.00
C ILE A 86 12.85 -0.43 -6.60
N PRO A 87 13.73 -0.90 -7.51
CA PRO A 87 14.59 -2.05 -7.26
C PRO A 87 15.46 -1.89 -6.00
N GLY A 88 15.54 -2.97 -5.22
CA GLY A 88 16.36 -3.02 -4.01
C GLY A 88 15.76 -2.29 -2.80
N ARG A 89 14.47 -1.91 -2.85
CA ARG A 89 13.73 -1.34 -1.72
C ARG A 89 12.33 -1.91 -1.63
N GLU A 90 12.03 -2.58 -0.53
CA GLU A 90 10.67 -2.99 -0.18
C GLU A 90 9.97 -1.91 0.64
N ALA A 91 8.69 -1.63 0.35
CA ALA A 91 7.88 -0.65 1.07
C ALA A 91 6.85 -1.31 2.00
N PHE A 92 6.49 -0.59 3.06
CA PHE A 92 5.53 -1.05 4.05
C PHE A 92 4.46 0.01 4.34
N GLU A 93 3.25 -0.46 4.59
CA GLU A 93 2.12 0.32 5.12
C GLU A 93 1.81 -0.08 6.56
N GLN A 94 1.06 0.74 7.29
CA GLN A 94 0.66 0.44 8.66
C GLN A 94 -0.80 0.00 8.68
N LEU A 95 -1.13 -1.06 9.43
CA LEU A 95 -2.52 -1.53 9.62
C LEU A 95 -3.41 -0.53 10.40
N LYS A 96 -2.81 0.45 11.10
CA LYS A 96 -3.50 1.53 11.86
C LYS A 96 -2.71 2.83 11.78
N GLU A 97 -3.33 3.96 12.13
CA GLU A 97 -2.74 5.30 11.98
C GLU A 97 -1.49 5.61 12.84
N THR A 98 -1.09 4.77 13.81
CA THR A 98 0.09 5.04 14.65
C THR A 98 0.82 3.77 15.13
N GLY A 99 1.67 3.19 14.28
CA GLY A 99 2.90 2.44 14.61
C GLY A 99 2.85 1.02 15.20
N PRO A 100 4.02 0.45 15.56
CA PRO A 100 4.20 -0.98 15.84
C PRO A 100 3.23 -1.54 16.89
N PHE A 101 2.62 -2.70 16.62
CA PHE A 101 1.70 -3.38 17.53
C PHE A 101 2.40 -4.17 18.64
N GLY A 102 1.65 -4.42 19.72
CA GLY A 102 2.11 -5.23 20.86
C GLY A 102 2.98 -4.47 21.86
N LEU A 103 2.93 -3.13 21.82
CA LEU A 103 3.57 -2.22 22.76
C LEU A 103 2.46 -1.33 23.35
N ASP A 104 1.86 -1.78 24.45
CA ASP A 104 0.66 -1.15 25.02
C ASP A 104 0.87 0.35 25.30
N GLN A 105 -0.14 1.16 24.96
CA GLN A 105 -0.32 2.58 25.31
C GLN A 105 0.63 3.63 24.69
N GLN A 106 1.41 3.30 23.65
CA GLN A 106 2.30 4.28 23.02
C GLN A 106 1.74 4.84 21.70
N SER A 107 1.52 6.15 21.64
CA SER A 107 1.24 6.85 20.38
C SER A 107 2.53 6.99 19.57
N TRP A 108 2.56 6.39 18.38
CA TRP A 108 3.69 6.47 17.47
C TRP A 108 3.51 7.59 16.45
N PRO A 109 4.60 8.25 16.01
CA PRO A 109 4.52 9.22 14.93
C PRO A 109 4.11 8.52 13.62
N ARG A 110 3.41 9.25 12.73
CA ARG A 110 3.22 8.78 11.35
C ARG A 110 4.59 8.61 10.70
N HIS A 111 4.78 7.52 9.97
CA HIS A 111 6.06 7.26 9.31
C HIS A 111 5.92 6.32 8.11
N ASN A 112 6.77 6.55 7.10
CA ASN A 112 7.02 5.61 6.03
C ASN A 112 8.16 4.67 6.45
N LEU A 113 8.02 3.39 6.13
CA LEU A 113 9.01 2.36 6.43
C LEU A 113 9.43 1.66 5.14
N TYR A 114 10.74 1.54 4.95
CA TYR A 114 11.36 0.86 3.83
C TYR A 114 12.39 -0.15 4.33
N LEU A 115 12.54 -1.25 3.59
CA LEU A 115 13.62 -2.22 3.76
C LEU A 115 14.50 -2.16 2.51
N CYS A 116 15.74 -1.70 2.67
CA CYS A 116 16.66 -1.39 1.60
C CYS A 116 17.85 -2.36 1.60
N ILE A 117 18.25 -2.81 0.41
CA ILE A 117 19.55 -3.46 0.22
C ILE A 117 20.64 -2.40 0.31
N ASN A 118 21.69 -2.69 1.07
CA ASN A 118 22.85 -1.81 1.19
C ASN A 118 23.44 -1.46 -0.20
N GLY A 119 23.70 -0.17 -0.44
CA GLY A 119 24.19 0.32 -1.73
C GLY A 119 23.14 0.50 -2.83
N SER A 120 21.88 0.11 -2.61
CA SER A 120 20.78 0.39 -3.55
C SER A 120 20.65 1.87 -3.88
N ALA A 121 20.19 2.19 -5.10
CA ALA A 121 20.05 3.57 -5.56
C ALA A 121 19.06 4.37 -4.67
N SER A 122 18.00 3.72 -4.19
CA SER A 122 17.03 4.30 -3.27
C SER A 122 17.64 4.71 -1.93
N LEU A 123 18.42 3.83 -1.30
CA LEU A 123 19.13 4.12 -0.05
C LEU A 123 20.15 5.24 -0.23
N ARG A 124 20.97 5.15 -1.30
CA ARG A 124 21.94 6.21 -1.63
C ARG A 124 21.26 7.55 -1.84
N ASN A 125 20.12 7.58 -2.54
CA ASN A 125 19.33 8.79 -2.75
C ASN A 125 18.90 9.41 -1.42
N HIS A 126 18.26 8.63 -0.55
CA HIS A 126 17.82 9.08 0.76
C HIS A 126 18.97 9.65 1.62
N LEU A 127 20.10 8.94 1.70
CA LEU A 127 21.24 9.33 2.52
C LEU A 127 21.94 10.58 1.98
N LEU A 128 22.23 10.65 0.67
CA LEU A 128 22.95 11.78 0.09
C LEU A 128 22.15 13.08 0.16
N VAL A 129 20.84 13.03 -0.10
CA VAL A 129 19.97 14.21 0.04
C VAL A 129 19.94 14.68 1.50
N ARG A 130 19.79 13.75 2.46
CA ARG A 130 19.79 14.07 3.89
C ARG A 130 21.09 14.76 4.29
N GLU A 131 22.24 14.17 3.94
CA GLU A 131 23.54 14.73 4.33
C GLU A 131 23.80 16.09 3.67
N ALA A 132 23.50 16.24 2.37
CA ALA A 132 23.65 17.51 1.68
C ALA A 132 22.83 18.64 2.35
N LEU A 133 21.59 18.37 2.74
CA LEU A 133 20.72 19.34 3.41
C LEU A 133 21.10 19.59 4.87
N ARG A 134 21.79 18.66 5.53
CA ARG A 134 22.34 18.88 6.88
C ARG A 134 23.57 19.78 6.86
N THR A 135 24.40 19.68 5.83
CA THR A 135 25.67 20.41 5.74
C THR A 135 25.58 21.76 5.05
N ASP A 136 24.54 22.00 4.23
CA ASP A 136 24.36 23.24 3.48
C ASP A 136 23.05 23.95 3.87
N GLU A 137 23.17 25.00 4.67
CA GLU A 137 22.06 25.84 5.12
C GLU A 137 21.34 26.55 3.97
N GLY A 138 22.08 26.93 2.91
CA GLY A 138 21.53 27.58 1.73
C GLY A 138 20.65 26.62 0.91
N LEU A 139 21.11 25.39 0.70
CA LEU A 139 20.30 24.33 0.08
C LEU A 139 19.09 24.00 0.93
N ARG A 140 19.25 23.87 2.25
CA ARG A 140 18.15 23.61 3.19
C ARG A 140 17.07 24.68 3.10
N SER A 141 17.47 25.96 3.10
CA SER A 141 16.54 27.11 3.02
C SER A 141 15.80 27.16 1.68
N LYS A 142 16.50 26.93 0.55
CA LYS A 142 15.88 26.83 -0.77
C LYS A 142 14.87 25.68 -0.85
N TYR A 143 15.21 24.54 -0.28
CA TYR A 143 14.32 23.39 -0.27
C TYR A 143 13.08 23.59 0.61
N ALA A 144 13.23 24.26 1.76
CA ALA A 144 12.10 24.65 2.61
C ALA A 144 11.13 25.57 1.87
N ALA A 145 11.64 26.63 1.22
CA ALA A 145 10.83 27.56 0.44
C ALA A 145 10.11 26.86 -0.72
N LEU A 146 10.80 25.99 -1.46
CA LEU A 146 10.22 25.21 -2.54
C LEU A 146 9.06 24.33 -2.05
N LYS A 147 9.20 23.68 -0.89
CA LYS A 147 8.13 22.83 -0.34
C LYS A 147 6.88 23.62 0.02
N HIS A 148 7.03 24.80 0.62
CA HIS A 148 5.88 25.68 0.92
C HIS A 148 5.18 26.12 -0.37
N GLN A 149 5.94 26.57 -1.36
CA GLN A 149 5.41 26.96 -2.68
C GLN A 149 4.65 25.80 -3.36
N LEU A 150 5.24 24.60 -3.38
CA LEU A 150 4.62 23.42 -4.00
C LEU A 150 3.40 22.93 -3.23
N ALA A 151 3.41 22.99 -1.90
CA ALA A 151 2.28 22.58 -1.08
C ALA A 151 1.05 23.46 -1.34
N GLU A 152 1.26 24.77 -1.50
CA GLU A 152 0.22 25.72 -1.89
C GLU A 152 -0.26 25.46 -3.34
N ALA A 153 0.67 25.39 -4.29
CA ALA A 153 0.35 25.22 -5.71
C ALA A 153 -0.34 23.88 -6.03
N ALA A 154 -0.04 22.82 -5.28
CA ALA A 154 -0.59 21.50 -5.49
C ALA A 154 -2.07 21.36 -5.13
N GLY A 155 -2.64 22.25 -4.29
CA GLY A 155 -4.07 22.19 -3.95
C GLY A 155 -4.52 20.83 -3.35
N GLY A 156 -3.64 20.14 -2.62
CA GLY A 156 -3.89 18.79 -2.08
C GLY A 156 -3.55 17.62 -3.02
N ASP A 157 -3.02 17.89 -4.21
CA ASP A 157 -2.45 16.87 -5.08
C ASP A 157 -1.02 16.49 -4.65
N ILE A 158 -0.92 15.38 -3.91
CA ILE A 158 0.37 14.87 -3.46
C ILE A 158 1.32 14.54 -4.62
N ASN A 159 0.81 14.17 -5.79
CA ASN A 159 1.64 13.79 -6.94
C ASN A 159 2.31 15.03 -7.53
N ALA A 160 1.54 16.10 -7.78
CA ALA A 160 2.07 17.39 -8.19
C ALA A 160 3.14 17.92 -7.21
N TYR A 161 2.92 17.75 -5.90
CA TYR A 161 3.90 18.12 -4.88
C TYR A 161 5.17 17.26 -4.92
N VAL A 162 5.05 15.94 -5.10
CA VAL A 162 6.20 15.03 -5.19
C VAL A 162 7.00 15.30 -6.46
N GLU A 163 6.33 15.38 -7.61
CA GLU A 163 6.95 15.64 -8.90
C GLU A 163 7.69 16.99 -8.91
N GLY A 164 7.05 18.05 -8.39
CA GLY A 164 7.63 19.39 -8.34
C GLY A 164 8.95 19.49 -7.57
N LYS A 165 9.22 18.57 -6.63
CA LYS A 165 10.50 18.50 -5.90
C LYS A 165 11.60 17.80 -6.69
N SER A 166 11.25 17.02 -7.73
CA SER A 166 12.17 16.08 -8.37
C SER A 166 13.39 16.77 -8.95
N SER A 167 13.22 17.87 -9.70
CA SER A 167 14.36 18.59 -10.31
C SER A 167 15.36 19.13 -9.28
N PHE A 168 14.85 19.62 -8.14
CA PHE A 168 15.69 20.12 -7.06
C PHE A 168 16.48 18.99 -6.40
N LEU A 169 15.81 17.88 -6.09
CA LEU A 169 16.43 16.72 -5.44
C LEU A 169 17.43 16.02 -6.36
N THR A 170 17.11 15.84 -7.64
CA THR A 170 18.05 15.24 -8.60
C THR A 170 19.23 16.16 -8.89
N GLY A 171 19.06 17.47 -8.82
CA GLY A 171 20.18 18.42 -8.85
C GLY A 171 21.17 18.22 -7.70
N ILE A 172 20.68 17.95 -6.49
CA ILE A 172 21.54 17.58 -5.35
C ILE A 172 22.24 16.25 -5.63
N LEU A 173 21.50 15.22 -6.05
CA LEU A 173 22.06 13.89 -6.29
C LEU A 173 23.14 13.90 -7.37
N LEU A 174 22.94 14.67 -8.45
CA LEU A 174 23.93 14.84 -9.53
C LEU A 174 25.25 15.41 -8.97
N GLN A 175 25.18 16.43 -8.11
CA GLN A 175 26.36 17.01 -7.46
C GLN A 175 27.05 16.03 -6.51
N GLN A 176 26.30 15.10 -5.92
CA GLN A 176 26.80 14.05 -5.03
C GLN A 176 27.24 12.77 -5.79
N GLY A 177 27.29 12.82 -7.13
CA GLY A 177 27.89 11.77 -7.96
C GLY A 177 26.94 10.68 -8.45
N PHE A 178 25.62 10.90 -8.43
CA PHE A 178 24.69 10.02 -9.15
C PHE A 178 24.90 10.13 -10.66
N ALA A 179 24.86 8.99 -11.36
CA ALA A 179 24.90 8.98 -12.82
C ALA A 179 23.56 9.45 -13.41
N GLU A 180 23.59 10.10 -14.57
CA GLU A 180 22.40 10.67 -15.21
C GLU A 180 21.31 9.62 -15.48
N ASN A 181 21.70 8.40 -15.89
CA ASN A 181 20.77 7.29 -16.11
C ASN A 181 20.09 6.82 -14.80
N GLU A 182 20.79 6.88 -13.66
CA GLU A 182 20.17 6.60 -12.35
C GLU A 182 19.15 7.68 -11.98
N LEU A 183 19.44 8.95 -12.31
CA LEU A 183 18.53 10.07 -12.08
C LEU A 183 17.28 10.00 -12.96
N GLU A 184 17.41 9.61 -14.22
CA GLU A 184 16.26 9.40 -15.12
C GLU A 184 15.29 8.36 -14.56
N VAL A 185 15.81 7.25 -14.05
CA VAL A 185 15.00 6.21 -13.39
C VAL A 185 14.30 6.78 -12.16
N ILE A 186 14.97 7.59 -11.33
CA ILE A 186 14.36 8.22 -10.15
C ILE A 186 13.26 9.22 -10.56
N ILE A 187 13.48 10.01 -11.61
CA ILE A 187 12.50 10.96 -12.12
C ILE A 187 11.28 10.21 -12.65
N GLU A 188 11.50 9.13 -13.42
CA GLU A 188 10.43 8.28 -13.92
C GLU A 188 9.66 7.62 -12.77
N GLN A 189 10.33 7.16 -11.71
CA GLN A 189 9.68 6.62 -10.52
C GLN A 189 8.83 7.67 -9.78
N ASN A 190 9.30 8.91 -9.69
CA ASN A 190 8.54 10.00 -9.06
C ASN A 190 7.33 10.43 -9.90
N ARG A 191 7.43 10.38 -11.24
CA ARG A 191 6.29 10.60 -12.15
C ARG A 191 5.31 9.42 -12.13
N ALA A 192 5.84 8.20 -12.17
CA ALA A 192 5.09 6.95 -12.09
C ALA A 192 4.59 6.61 -10.68
N SER A 193 4.74 7.54 -9.72
CA SER A 193 4.02 7.49 -8.44
C SER A 193 2.49 7.46 -8.61
N ASP A 194 2.02 7.72 -9.84
CA ASP A 194 0.74 7.28 -10.43
C ASP A 194 0.34 5.83 -10.12
N ARG A 195 1.29 4.91 -9.81
CA ARG A 195 0.96 3.49 -9.68
C ARG A 195 0.67 2.99 -8.28
N TYR A 196 1.21 3.55 -7.20
CA TYR A 196 0.99 2.98 -5.86
C TYR A 196 1.18 4.00 -4.74
N SER A 197 0.14 4.81 -4.52
CA SER A 197 -0.19 5.34 -3.19
C SER A 197 -1.28 4.47 -2.56
N PRO A 198 -1.19 4.13 -1.26
CA PRO A 198 -2.28 3.44 -0.57
C PRO A 198 -3.53 4.32 -0.64
N GLY A 199 -4.59 3.82 -1.27
CA GLY A 199 -5.91 4.46 -1.28
C GLY A 199 -6.27 5.38 -2.46
N ARG A 200 -5.52 5.43 -3.59
CA ARG A 200 -5.88 6.34 -4.72
C ARG A 200 -6.19 5.73 -6.10
N ASN A 201 -5.97 4.44 -6.35
CA ASN A 201 -6.33 3.81 -7.64
C ASN A 201 -7.57 2.90 -7.57
N ILE A 202 -8.34 3.00 -6.48
CA ILE A 202 -9.65 2.35 -6.36
C ILE A 202 -10.70 3.40 -6.70
N GLU A 203 -11.29 3.27 -7.88
CA GLU A 203 -12.35 4.16 -8.35
C GLU A 203 -13.72 3.50 -8.15
N GLN A 204 -14.76 4.32 -7.97
CA GLN A 204 -16.12 3.83 -7.95
C GLN A 204 -16.52 3.44 -9.38
N ALA A 205 -16.93 2.19 -9.56
CA ALA A 205 -17.35 1.70 -10.86
C ALA A 205 -18.75 2.24 -11.20
N SER A 206 -18.95 2.54 -12.47
CA SER A 206 -20.21 3.05 -13.00
C SER A 206 -20.87 2.04 -13.95
N PRO A 207 -22.12 2.24 -14.37
CA PRO A 207 -22.79 1.30 -15.28
C PRO A 207 -22.07 1.07 -16.61
N VAL A 208 -21.21 2.00 -17.06
CA VAL A 208 -20.42 1.80 -18.29
C VAL A 208 -19.32 0.74 -18.10
N ASP A 209 -18.91 0.47 -16.85
CA ASP A 209 -17.85 -0.46 -16.50
C ASP A 209 -18.36 -1.90 -16.33
N TYR A 210 -19.68 -2.09 -16.21
CA TYR A 210 -20.27 -3.39 -15.87
C TYR A 210 -19.92 -4.49 -16.86
N VAL A 211 -19.83 -4.15 -18.15
CA VAL A 211 -19.43 -5.12 -19.19
C VAL A 211 -18.00 -5.62 -18.94
N GLU A 212 -17.08 -4.72 -18.59
CA GLU A 212 -15.68 -5.07 -18.34
C GLU A 212 -15.49 -5.76 -16.98
N VAL A 213 -16.15 -5.28 -15.92
CA VAL A 213 -16.23 -5.95 -14.61
C VAL A 213 -16.72 -7.39 -14.78
N THR A 214 -17.73 -7.60 -15.62
CA THR A 214 -18.27 -8.93 -15.91
C THR A 214 -17.23 -9.83 -16.58
N ALA A 215 -16.47 -9.27 -17.53
CA ALA A 215 -15.39 -10.00 -18.19
C ALA A 215 -14.26 -10.38 -17.21
N VAL A 216 -13.89 -9.47 -16.30
CA VAL A 216 -12.89 -9.74 -15.24
C VAL A 216 -13.37 -10.85 -14.31
N TRP A 217 -14.62 -10.81 -13.88
CA TRP A 217 -15.22 -11.88 -13.08
C TRP A 217 -15.17 -13.21 -13.81
N GLU A 218 -15.61 -13.28 -15.07
CA GLU A 218 -15.65 -14.52 -15.83
C GLU A 218 -14.25 -15.11 -15.98
N ALA A 219 -13.26 -14.30 -16.36
CA ALA A 219 -11.88 -14.73 -16.48
C ALA A 219 -11.33 -15.26 -15.15
N SER A 220 -11.64 -14.58 -14.05
CA SER A 220 -11.22 -14.98 -12.69
C SER A 220 -11.87 -16.29 -12.25
N VAL A 221 -13.19 -16.45 -12.48
CA VAL A 221 -13.95 -17.66 -12.15
C VAL A 221 -13.44 -18.85 -12.95
N ARG A 222 -13.24 -18.69 -14.26
CA ARG A 222 -12.66 -19.76 -15.11
C ARG A 222 -11.28 -20.21 -14.62
N ALA A 223 -10.47 -19.30 -14.09
CA ALA A 223 -9.13 -19.62 -13.59
C ALA A 223 -9.13 -20.27 -12.20
N THR A 224 -10.10 -19.95 -11.33
CA THR A 224 -10.05 -20.31 -9.90
C THR A 224 -11.16 -21.26 -9.44
N HIS A 225 -12.21 -21.43 -10.24
CA HIS A 225 -13.36 -22.28 -9.95
C HIS A 225 -13.54 -23.35 -11.04
N PRO A 226 -12.54 -24.20 -11.32
CA PRO A 226 -12.64 -25.23 -12.36
C PRO A 226 -13.74 -26.28 -12.07
N PHE A 227 -14.31 -26.27 -10.86
CA PHE A 227 -15.40 -27.13 -10.42
C PHE A 227 -16.80 -26.63 -10.82
N LEU A 228 -16.95 -25.36 -11.24
CA LEU A 228 -18.23 -24.83 -11.72
C LEU A 228 -18.51 -25.35 -13.13
N LYS A 229 -19.74 -25.83 -13.35
CA LYS A 229 -20.18 -26.23 -14.69
C LYS A 229 -20.44 -25.01 -15.55
N GLU A 230 -20.29 -25.14 -16.87
CA GLU A 230 -20.58 -24.05 -17.82
C GLU A 230 -22.02 -23.54 -17.72
N GLU A 231 -23.00 -24.44 -17.51
CA GLU A 231 -24.40 -24.06 -17.33
C GLU A 231 -24.60 -23.13 -16.13
N ASP A 232 -23.91 -23.43 -15.02
CA ASP A 232 -23.97 -22.63 -13.80
C ASP A 232 -23.21 -21.32 -13.95
N LEU A 233 -22.05 -21.32 -14.61
CA LEU A 233 -21.29 -20.11 -14.92
C LEU A 233 -22.11 -19.13 -15.75
N MET A 234 -22.78 -19.60 -16.82
CA MET A 234 -23.62 -18.74 -17.66
C MET A 234 -24.84 -18.21 -16.90
N PHE A 235 -25.41 -19.01 -15.99
CA PHE A 235 -26.47 -18.58 -15.08
C PHE A 235 -26.02 -17.43 -14.17
N TYR A 236 -24.87 -17.57 -13.48
CA TYR A 236 -24.34 -16.51 -12.61
C TYR A 236 -23.89 -15.27 -13.40
N LYS A 237 -23.34 -15.45 -14.61
CA LYS A 237 -22.94 -14.33 -15.48
C LYS A 237 -24.11 -13.42 -15.79
N LYS A 238 -25.27 -14.00 -16.12
CA LYS A 238 -26.49 -13.26 -16.40
C LYS A 238 -26.98 -12.51 -15.15
N LEU A 239 -27.04 -13.18 -14.00
CA LEU A 239 -27.46 -12.55 -12.75
C LEU A 239 -26.53 -11.42 -12.31
N MET A 240 -25.24 -11.54 -12.56
CA MET A 240 -24.27 -10.52 -12.20
C MET A 240 -24.50 -9.22 -12.99
N LEU A 241 -24.68 -9.31 -14.31
CA LEU A 241 -25.01 -8.16 -15.17
C LEU A 241 -26.37 -7.54 -14.82
N ASP A 242 -27.39 -8.38 -14.62
CA ASP A 242 -28.77 -7.92 -14.50
C ASP A 242 -29.10 -7.41 -13.08
N GLN A 243 -28.41 -7.91 -12.04
CA GLN A 243 -28.84 -7.72 -10.65
C GLN A 243 -27.68 -7.39 -9.70
N PHE A 244 -26.63 -8.22 -9.64
CA PHE A 244 -25.67 -8.11 -8.52
C PHE A 244 -24.84 -6.83 -8.55
N LEU A 245 -24.34 -6.40 -9.72
CA LEU A 245 -23.49 -5.22 -9.82
C LEU A 245 -24.20 -3.91 -9.41
N GLN A 246 -25.53 -3.86 -9.52
CA GLN A 246 -26.35 -2.70 -9.13
C GLN A 246 -26.67 -2.69 -7.64
N SER A 247 -26.56 -3.84 -6.97
CA SER A 247 -26.96 -4.03 -5.57
C SER A 247 -25.82 -3.82 -4.57
N VAL A 248 -24.59 -3.59 -5.05
CA VAL A 248 -23.39 -3.46 -4.22
C VAL A 248 -22.69 -2.14 -4.46
N ASP A 249 -21.92 -1.70 -3.47
CA ASP A 249 -21.03 -0.53 -3.63
C ASP A 249 -19.76 -0.96 -4.37
N LEU A 250 -19.80 -0.83 -5.70
CA LEU A 250 -18.81 -1.40 -6.61
C LEU A 250 -17.63 -0.46 -6.83
N HIS A 251 -16.41 -0.98 -6.65
CA HIS A 251 -15.18 -0.26 -6.91
C HIS A 251 -14.19 -1.12 -7.71
N CYS A 252 -13.33 -0.51 -8.51
CA CYS A 252 -12.35 -1.21 -9.32
C CYS A 252 -10.96 -0.57 -9.29
N VAL A 253 -9.95 -1.39 -9.64
CA VAL A 253 -8.57 -0.97 -9.87
C VAL A 253 -8.27 -1.15 -11.34
N ARG A 254 -7.74 -0.11 -11.99
CA ARG A 254 -7.32 -0.16 -13.38
C ARG A 254 -5.80 -0.27 -13.55
N ASP A 255 -5.41 -0.91 -14.65
CA ASP A 255 -4.08 -0.78 -15.25
C ASP A 255 -4.25 -0.19 -16.67
N GLY A 256 -3.95 1.10 -16.81
CA GLY A 256 -4.27 1.89 -17.99
C GLY A 256 -5.79 2.00 -18.20
N LEU A 257 -6.27 1.60 -19.38
CA LEU A 257 -7.71 1.61 -19.69
C LEU A 257 -8.44 0.36 -19.20
N ARG A 258 -7.73 -0.68 -18.73
CA ARG A 258 -8.34 -1.97 -18.39
C ARG A 258 -8.55 -2.15 -16.90
N ILE A 259 -9.65 -2.78 -16.51
CA ILE A 259 -9.90 -3.18 -15.12
C ILE A 259 -9.05 -4.41 -14.79
N ALA A 260 -8.16 -4.24 -13.82
CA ALA A 260 -7.29 -5.30 -13.33
C ALA A 260 -7.95 -6.12 -12.20
N GLY A 261 -8.85 -5.51 -11.43
CA GLY A 261 -9.65 -6.18 -10.40
C GLY A 261 -10.75 -5.28 -9.86
N PHE A 262 -11.73 -5.86 -9.18
CA PHE A 262 -12.84 -5.13 -8.58
C PHE A 262 -13.31 -5.76 -7.28
N ILE A 263 -13.99 -4.94 -6.48
CA ILE A 263 -14.65 -5.32 -5.23
C ILE A 263 -16.05 -4.73 -5.18
N GLY A 264 -17.01 -5.51 -4.70
CA GLY A 264 -18.35 -5.05 -4.37
C GLY A 264 -18.61 -5.33 -2.90
N THR A 265 -19.00 -4.30 -2.16
CA THR A 265 -19.26 -4.37 -0.74
C THR A 265 -20.73 -4.10 -0.43
N GLY A 266 -21.28 -4.87 0.52
CA GLY A 266 -22.47 -4.50 1.26
C GLY A 266 -22.13 -3.60 2.45
N PRO A 267 -23.07 -3.37 3.39
CA PRO A 267 -22.83 -2.53 4.56
C PRO A 267 -21.70 -3.03 5.49
N GLU A 268 -21.56 -4.35 5.66
CA GLU A 268 -20.58 -4.94 6.58
C GLU A 268 -19.77 -6.08 5.96
N SER A 269 -20.03 -6.42 4.70
CA SER A 269 -19.56 -7.62 4.01
C SER A 269 -18.92 -7.32 2.65
N ILE A 270 -17.89 -8.10 2.29
CA ILE A 270 -17.41 -8.21 0.92
C ILE A 270 -18.32 -9.22 0.22
N GLU A 271 -19.11 -8.75 -0.75
CA GLU A 271 -20.05 -9.59 -1.53
C GLU A 271 -19.37 -10.19 -2.76
N MET A 272 -18.37 -9.48 -3.31
CA MET A 272 -17.61 -9.93 -4.46
C MET A 272 -16.21 -9.34 -4.46
N LEU A 273 -15.21 -10.16 -4.77
CA LEU A 273 -13.83 -9.73 -4.97
C LEU A 273 -13.19 -10.61 -6.04
N PHE A 274 -12.80 -9.98 -7.15
CA PHE A 274 -12.18 -10.69 -8.27
C PHE A 274 -11.03 -9.87 -8.85
N VAL A 275 -9.95 -10.56 -9.23
CA VAL A 275 -8.77 -9.98 -9.87
C VAL A 275 -8.52 -10.76 -11.13
N HIS A 276 -8.40 -10.07 -12.26
CA HIS A 276 -8.18 -10.72 -13.55
C HIS A 276 -6.89 -11.59 -13.50
N PRO A 277 -6.89 -12.81 -14.07
CA PRO A 277 -5.77 -13.76 -13.96
C PRO A 277 -4.39 -13.18 -14.29
N ASP A 278 -4.27 -12.39 -15.36
CA ASP A 278 -3.02 -11.72 -15.78
C ASP A 278 -2.42 -10.78 -14.71
N TYR A 279 -3.23 -10.37 -13.74
CA TYR A 279 -2.89 -9.41 -12.68
C TYR A 279 -2.88 -10.03 -11.28
N MET A 280 -3.19 -11.33 -11.15
CA MET A 280 -3.11 -12.03 -9.88
C MET A 280 -1.66 -12.07 -9.36
N GLY A 281 -1.50 -12.13 -8.03
CA GLY A 281 -0.18 -12.11 -7.39
C GLY A 281 0.51 -10.74 -7.32
N ARG A 282 -0.07 -9.70 -7.94
CA ARG A 282 0.47 -8.32 -7.92
C ARG A 282 -0.03 -7.44 -6.78
N GLY A 283 -0.67 -8.03 -5.76
CA GLY A 283 -1.18 -7.30 -4.60
C GLY A 283 -2.54 -6.60 -4.76
N ILE A 284 -3.18 -6.63 -5.93
CA ILE A 284 -4.46 -5.94 -6.19
C ILE A 284 -5.59 -6.43 -5.28
N GLY A 285 -5.75 -7.75 -5.12
CA GLY A 285 -6.80 -8.30 -4.24
C GLY A 285 -6.62 -7.83 -2.79
N LYS A 286 -5.37 -7.76 -2.32
CA LYS A 286 -5.02 -7.25 -1.00
C LYS A 286 -5.37 -5.76 -0.87
N GLN A 287 -5.04 -4.95 -1.88
CA GLN A 287 -5.38 -3.53 -1.92
C GLN A 287 -6.90 -3.30 -1.80
N LEU A 288 -7.69 -4.07 -2.55
CA LEU A 288 -9.15 -3.98 -2.53
C LEU A 288 -9.75 -4.37 -1.17
N VAL A 289 -9.24 -5.44 -0.54
CA VAL A 289 -9.68 -5.83 0.82
C VAL A 289 -9.34 -4.77 1.86
N LEU A 290 -8.12 -4.21 1.80
CA LEU A 290 -7.71 -3.17 2.74
C LEU A 290 -8.58 -1.92 2.64
N PHE A 291 -8.96 -1.53 1.42
CA PHE A 291 -9.94 -0.46 1.18
C PHE A 291 -11.31 -0.79 1.77
N ALA A 292 -11.83 -2.00 1.54
CA ALA A 292 -13.12 -2.39 2.13
C ALA A 292 -13.10 -2.35 3.67
N VAL A 293 -12.02 -2.82 4.30
CA VAL A 293 -11.90 -2.83 5.75
C VAL A 293 -11.70 -1.41 6.31
N SER A 294 -10.84 -0.61 5.68
CA SER A 294 -10.43 0.69 6.23
C SER A 294 -11.42 1.80 5.91
N ASP A 295 -11.86 1.87 4.65
CA ASP A 295 -12.70 2.96 4.12
C ASP A 295 -14.19 2.62 4.15
N LYS A 296 -14.54 1.34 4.00
CA LYS A 296 -15.94 0.87 4.03
C LYS A 296 -16.32 0.18 5.33
N HIS A 297 -15.39 0.02 6.27
CA HIS A 297 -15.60 -0.62 7.58
C HIS A 297 -16.16 -2.06 7.49
N VAL A 298 -15.90 -2.74 6.39
CA VAL A 298 -16.32 -4.12 6.17
C VAL A 298 -15.53 -5.06 7.08
N CYS A 299 -16.24 -6.01 7.68
CA CYS A 299 -15.65 -6.98 8.60
C CYS A 299 -16.00 -8.43 8.27
N GLN A 300 -16.84 -8.68 7.27
CA GLN A 300 -17.30 -10.02 6.89
C GLN A 300 -16.97 -10.33 5.43
N VAL A 301 -16.80 -11.61 5.10
CA VAL A 301 -16.71 -12.09 3.72
C VAL A 301 -17.18 -13.53 3.64
N ASP A 302 -17.91 -13.82 2.57
CA ASP A 302 -18.31 -15.16 2.22
C ASP A 302 -17.40 -15.69 1.10
N VAL A 303 -16.94 -16.93 1.25
CA VAL A 303 -16.07 -17.58 0.26
C VAL A 303 -16.52 -19.01 0.04
N ASN A 304 -16.52 -19.44 -1.22
CA ASN A 304 -16.79 -20.84 -1.54
C ASN A 304 -15.72 -21.75 -0.92
N GLU A 305 -16.14 -22.79 -0.21
CA GLU A 305 -15.27 -23.73 0.51
C GLU A 305 -14.25 -24.44 -0.41
N GLN A 306 -14.64 -24.65 -1.67
CA GLN A 306 -13.79 -25.32 -2.66
C GLN A 306 -12.68 -24.40 -3.19
N ASN A 307 -12.78 -23.08 -2.95
CA ASN A 307 -11.75 -22.11 -3.32
C ASN A 307 -10.69 -21.96 -2.22
N GLY A 308 -9.84 -22.99 -2.08
CA GLY A 308 -8.76 -23.03 -1.10
C GLY A 308 -7.78 -21.84 -1.20
N GLN A 309 -7.57 -21.31 -2.40
CA GLN A 309 -6.72 -20.13 -2.63
C GLN A 309 -7.31 -18.87 -1.99
N ALA A 310 -8.60 -18.61 -2.21
CA ALA A 310 -9.29 -17.46 -1.63
C ALA A 310 -9.38 -17.57 -0.10
N ILE A 311 -9.62 -18.77 0.43
CA ILE A 311 -9.61 -19.02 1.88
C ILE A 311 -8.25 -18.65 2.48
N ALA A 312 -7.16 -19.18 1.92
CA ALA A 312 -5.81 -18.87 2.40
C ALA A 312 -5.47 -17.38 2.28
N PHE A 313 -5.97 -16.72 1.23
CA PHE A 313 -5.83 -15.28 1.05
C PHE A 313 -6.54 -14.48 2.15
N TYR A 314 -7.82 -14.74 2.42
CA TYR A 314 -8.56 -14.02 3.48
C TYR A 314 -8.02 -14.30 4.88
N GLN A 315 -7.59 -15.53 5.16
CA GLN A 315 -6.95 -15.87 6.43
C GLN A 315 -5.66 -15.09 6.65
N LYS A 316 -4.83 -14.91 5.61
CA LYS A 316 -3.64 -14.04 5.67
C LYS A 316 -3.99 -12.57 5.92
N MET A 317 -5.17 -12.12 5.48
CA MET A 317 -5.69 -10.77 5.75
C MET A 317 -6.33 -10.63 7.14
N GLY A 318 -6.32 -11.69 7.95
CA GLY A 318 -6.79 -11.67 9.34
C GLY A 318 -8.24 -12.13 9.55
N PHE A 319 -8.95 -12.48 8.47
CA PHE A 319 -10.28 -13.06 8.57
C PHE A 319 -10.23 -14.48 9.13
N ARG A 320 -11.26 -14.88 9.88
CA ARG A 320 -11.38 -16.24 10.43
C ARG A 320 -12.74 -16.82 10.12
N THR A 321 -12.79 -18.11 9.82
CA THR A 321 -14.05 -18.83 9.61
C THR A 321 -14.84 -18.85 10.92
N VAL A 322 -16.09 -18.38 10.85
CA VAL A 322 -17.03 -18.36 11.97
C VAL A 322 -18.22 -19.29 11.76
N ASN A 323 -18.60 -19.55 10.50
CA ASN A 323 -19.70 -20.43 10.16
C ASN A 323 -19.51 -21.08 8.78
N ARG A 324 -20.33 -22.09 8.46
CA ARG A 324 -20.37 -22.78 7.17
C ARG A 324 -21.81 -23.08 6.76
N SER A 325 -22.13 -22.84 5.51
CA SER A 325 -23.39 -23.24 4.87
C SER A 325 -23.15 -24.38 3.87
N GLU A 326 -24.06 -25.35 3.81
CA GLU A 326 -23.96 -26.50 2.89
C GLU A 326 -24.25 -26.14 1.43
N VAL A 327 -25.00 -25.05 1.21
CA VAL A 327 -25.42 -24.55 -0.09
C VAL A 327 -25.09 -23.07 -0.22
N ASP A 328 -25.04 -22.58 -1.46
CA ASP A 328 -24.88 -21.15 -1.73
C ASP A 328 -26.21 -20.37 -1.56
N GLY A 329 -26.17 -19.05 -1.77
CA GLY A 329 -27.36 -18.17 -1.68
C GLY A 329 -28.48 -18.50 -2.69
N MET A 330 -28.22 -19.38 -3.66
CA MET A 330 -29.19 -19.85 -4.66
C MET A 330 -29.64 -21.29 -4.40
N GLY A 331 -29.19 -21.93 -3.30
CA GLY A 331 -29.51 -23.30 -2.94
C GLY A 331 -28.75 -24.37 -3.74
N LYS A 332 -27.71 -24.00 -4.49
CA LYS A 332 -26.87 -24.97 -5.21
C LYS A 332 -25.86 -25.63 -4.26
N PRO A 333 -25.40 -26.87 -4.54
CA PRO A 333 -24.53 -27.65 -3.67
C PRO A 333 -23.07 -27.15 -3.71
N TYR A 334 -22.88 -25.88 -3.40
CA TYR A 334 -21.62 -25.16 -3.36
C TYR A 334 -21.44 -24.58 -1.96
N PRO A 335 -20.78 -25.31 -1.05
CA PRO A 335 -20.68 -24.89 0.34
C PRO A 335 -19.95 -23.55 0.47
N ILE A 336 -20.43 -22.71 1.39
CA ILE A 336 -19.90 -21.37 1.66
C ILE A 336 -19.32 -21.35 3.07
N LEU A 337 -18.12 -20.82 3.22
CA LEU A 337 -17.55 -20.46 4.50
C LEU A 337 -17.81 -18.97 4.77
N HIS A 338 -18.36 -18.68 5.93
CA HIS A 338 -18.57 -17.32 6.42
C HIS A 338 -17.37 -16.94 7.28
N LEU A 339 -16.65 -15.91 6.87
CA LEU A 339 -15.45 -15.42 7.54
C LEU A 339 -15.69 -14.03 8.11
N GLN A 340 -15.10 -13.78 9.28
CA GLN A 340 -15.20 -12.50 9.98
C GLN A 340 -13.84 -12.04 10.51
N LEU A 341 -13.58 -10.74 10.38
CA LEU A 341 -12.54 -10.01 11.11
C LEU A 341 -13.03 -9.78 12.54
N ARG A 342 -12.23 -10.18 13.54
CA ARG A 342 -12.62 -9.96 14.94
C ARG A 342 -12.78 -8.45 15.24
N PRO A 343 -13.83 -8.04 15.96
CA PRO A 343 -13.91 -6.70 16.52
C PRO A 343 -12.70 -6.46 17.43
N GLN A 344 -12.11 -5.28 17.32
CA GLN A 344 -11.07 -4.84 18.24
C GLN A 344 -11.72 -4.64 19.62
N VAL A 345 -11.33 -5.45 20.61
CA VAL A 345 -11.62 -5.19 22.03
C VAL A 345 -10.64 -4.14 22.53
#